data_AF-A0A971NVX8-F1
#
_entry.id   AF-A0A971NVX8-F1
#
_cell.length_a   1.000
_cell.length_b   1.000
_cell.length_c   1.000
_cell.angle_alpha   90.00
_cell.angle_beta   90.00
_cell.angle_gamma   90.00
#
_symmetry.space_group_name_H-M   'P 1'
#
loop_
_entity.id
_entity.type
_entity.pdbx_description
1 polymer ?
#
loop_
_entity_poly.entity_id
_entity_poly.type
_entity_poly.pdbx_seq_one_letter_code
_entity_poly.pdbx_strand_id
1 'polypeptide(L)'
;MMKCSCVIRSVSLMLVLLVLCAATSCTQNKSEDSETTTAGTDIETTTGPAADEPVPDLPSVRYSGKKITFLEREIEPGNNVNVFFNEIYGENSGETISNAVYRRNLEVGEKYDIEIESIRMLNESIYQSFVNAFSAGEQIYDVLHANGTTTMSLAVNGYLIDMNTLPYVNYDAPWWMGMVMETSSISGKNAFAIGDTNLHSFTAVSAVYFNKALVRDLFFASEISPLLQNFFPRHR
;
A
#
# COMPACT_ATOMS: atom_id res chain seq x y z
N MET A 1 5.83 -67.36 1.01
CA MET A 1 5.44 -66.04 0.45
C MET A 1 3.97 -66.07 0.06
N MET A 2 3.00 -65.68 0.92
CA MET A 2 1.61 -65.38 0.49
C MET A 2 0.69 -64.76 1.58
N LYS A 3 1.19 -63.96 2.54
CA LYS A 3 0.32 -63.38 3.61
C LYS A 3 0.39 -61.86 3.81
N CYS A 4 1.42 -61.13 3.36
CA CYS A 4 1.48 -59.67 3.56
C CYS A 4 0.78 -58.82 2.47
N SER A 5 0.46 -59.37 1.29
CA SER A 5 -0.13 -58.59 0.19
C SER A 5 -1.66 -58.40 0.34
N CYS A 6 -2.32 -59.22 1.16
CA CYS A 6 -3.78 -59.17 1.33
C CYS A 6 -4.20 -58.02 2.27
N VAL A 7 -3.43 -57.74 3.34
CA VAL A 7 -3.77 -56.74 4.36
C VAL A 7 -3.64 -55.30 3.83
N ILE A 8 -2.65 -55.03 2.98
CA ILE A 8 -2.45 -53.70 2.36
C ILE A 8 -3.60 -53.37 1.40
N ARG A 9 -4.17 -54.37 0.73
CA ARG A 9 -5.28 -54.22 -0.21
C ARG A 9 -6.62 -53.96 0.50
N SER A 10 -6.80 -54.47 1.71
CA SER A 10 -7.98 -54.22 2.55
C SER A 10 -8.01 -52.82 3.17
N VAL A 11 -6.84 -52.29 3.55
CA VAL A 11 -6.72 -50.96 4.19
C VAL A 11 -6.90 -49.83 3.17
N SER A 12 -6.35 -49.96 1.96
CA SER A 12 -6.53 -48.96 0.89
C SER A 12 -7.98 -48.85 0.40
N LEU A 13 -8.74 -49.95 0.42
CA LEU A 13 -10.16 -49.94 0.05
C LEU A 13 -11.04 -49.23 1.10
N MET A 14 -10.64 -49.28 2.37
CA MET A 14 -11.34 -48.64 3.48
C MET A 14 -11.05 -47.13 3.53
N LEU A 15 -9.86 -46.69 3.11
CA LEU A 15 -9.50 -45.27 3.03
C LEU A 15 -10.20 -44.53 1.87
N VAL A 16 -10.43 -45.21 0.74
CA VAL A 16 -11.17 -44.64 -0.41
C VAL A 16 -12.67 -44.52 -0.11
N LEU A 17 -13.27 -45.44 0.65
CA LEU A 17 -14.68 -45.37 1.03
C LEU A 17 -15.01 -44.19 1.98
N LEU A 18 -14.04 -43.77 2.81
CA LEU A 18 -14.20 -42.64 3.74
C LEU A 18 -14.20 -41.27 3.03
N VAL A 19 -13.52 -41.15 1.88
CA VAL A 19 -13.45 -39.91 1.10
C VAL A 19 -14.72 -39.68 0.27
N LEU A 20 -15.44 -40.75 -0.12
CA LEU A 20 -16.69 -40.64 -0.87
C LEU A 20 -17.95 -40.35 -0.01
N CYS A 21 -17.88 -40.50 1.32
CA CYS A 21 -19.03 -40.24 2.20
C CYS A 21 -19.18 -38.75 2.59
N ALA A 22 -18.23 -37.87 2.23
CA ALA A 22 -18.28 -36.45 2.58
C ALA A 22 -19.02 -35.57 1.54
N ALA A 23 -19.49 -36.13 0.43
CA ALA A 23 -20.03 -35.37 -0.71
C ALA A 23 -21.57 -35.42 -0.87
N THR A 24 -22.33 -35.84 0.13
CA THR A 24 -23.81 -35.85 0.04
C THR A 24 -24.47 -35.33 1.32
N SER A 25 -24.52 -33.99 1.46
CA SER A 25 -25.50 -33.33 2.32
C SER A 25 -25.98 -32.02 1.70
N CYS A 26 -26.75 -32.19 0.63
CA CYS A 26 -27.80 -31.30 0.13
C CYS A 26 -28.83 -32.32 -0.38
N THR A 27 -30.05 -32.47 0.12
CA THR A 27 -31.11 -31.50 0.42
C THR A 27 -32.30 -32.27 1.02
N GLN A 28 -33.05 -31.74 2.00
CA GLN A 28 -34.53 -31.77 1.93
C GLN A 28 -35.26 -30.86 2.95
N ASN A 29 -36.32 -30.23 2.41
CA ASN A 29 -37.24 -29.23 2.95
C ASN A 29 -38.07 -29.65 4.18
N LYS A 30 -38.39 -28.68 5.08
CA LYS A 30 -39.78 -28.19 5.32
C LYS A 30 -39.89 -27.02 6.33
N SER A 31 -40.45 -25.93 5.80
CA SER A 31 -41.46 -24.96 6.31
C SER A 31 -41.42 -24.29 7.70
N GLU A 32 -41.77 -22.99 7.61
CA GLU A 32 -42.48 -22.07 8.54
C GLU A 32 -41.69 -21.13 9.47
N ASP A 33 -41.62 -19.88 8.98
CA ASP A 33 -41.97 -18.59 9.60
C ASP A 33 -41.08 -17.96 10.70
N SER A 34 -40.31 -16.95 10.29
CA SER A 34 -40.25 -15.66 11.00
C SER A 34 -39.58 -14.60 10.11
N GLU A 35 -40.26 -13.47 10.00
CA GLU A 35 -39.73 -12.19 9.55
C GLU A 35 -38.37 -11.88 10.19
N THR A 36 -37.50 -11.17 9.46
CA THR A 36 -36.78 -9.95 9.91
C THR A 36 -35.40 -9.83 9.25
N THR A 37 -35.30 -8.78 8.41
CA THR A 37 -34.13 -7.98 8.04
C THR A 37 -33.06 -8.59 7.14
N THR A 38 -33.16 -8.21 5.86
CA THR A 38 -32.03 -7.99 4.96
C THR A 38 -30.97 -7.13 5.66
N ALA A 39 -29.82 -7.71 6.00
CA ALA A 39 -28.63 -6.93 6.28
C ALA A 39 -28.16 -6.33 4.95
N GLY A 40 -28.66 -5.14 4.63
CA GLY A 40 -27.94 -4.23 3.77
C GLY A 40 -26.59 -3.96 4.42
N THR A 41 -25.52 -4.23 3.70
CA THR A 41 -24.22 -3.66 4.05
C THR A 41 -24.37 -2.16 3.86
N ASP A 42 -24.71 -1.47 4.93
CA ASP A 42 -24.53 -0.03 5.04
C ASP A 42 -23.05 0.23 4.72
N ILE A 43 -22.83 0.82 3.55
CA ILE A 43 -21.60 1.54 3.29
C ILE A 43 -21.66 2.70 4.26
N GLU A 44 -20.96 2.53 5.37
CA GLU A 44 -20.71 3.59 6.32
C GLU A 44 -20.11 4.74 5.51
N THR A 45 -20.93 5.78 5.32
CA THR A 45 -20.47 7.03 4.75
C THR A 45 -19.42 7.51 5.74
N THR A 46 -18.15 7.41 5.35
CA THR A 46 -17.05 7.90 6.16
C THR A 46 -17.35 9.37 6.40
N THR A 47 -17.69 9.66 7.65
CA THR A 47 -18.01 11.00 8.12
C THR A 47 -16.83 11.88 7.73
N GLY A 48 -17.09 13.10 7.24
CA GLY A 48 -16.04 14.07 6.94
C GLY A 48 -15.07 14.24 8.12
N PRO A 49 -13.88 14.84 7.89
CA PRO A 49 -12.83 14.93 8.90
C PRO A 49 -13.42 15.28 10.27
N ALA A 50 -13.02 14.54 11.31
CA ALA A 50 -13.44 14.84 12.68
C ALA A 50 -13.22 16.33 12.94
N ALA A 51 -14.09 16.96 13.73
CA ALA A 51 -14.18 18.42 13.86
C ALA A 51 -12.87 19.15 14.29
N ASP A 52 -11.81 18.40 14.63
CA ASP A 52 -10.47 18.87 15.01
C ASP A 52 -9.32 18.43 14.07
N GLU A 53 -9.61 17.72 12.97
CA GLU A 53 -8.57 17.34 11.99
C GLU A 53 -8.16 18.56 11.15
N PRO A 54 -6.86 18.90 11.07
CA PRO A 54 -6.40 20.01 10.27
C PRO A 54 -6.65 19.74 8.78
N VAL A 55 -7.26 20.71 8.11
CA VAL A 55 -7.58 20.64 6.68
C VAL A 55 -6.59 21.51 5.90
N PRO A 56 -6.13 21.09 4.71
CA PRO A 56 -5.32 21.93 3.84
C PRO A 56 -6.03 23.26 3.51
N ASP A 57 -5.34 24.38 3.75
CA ASP A 57 -5.77 25.71 3.31
C ASP A 57 -5.48 25.87 1.81
N LEU A 58 -6.42 25.42 0.99
CA LEU A 58 -6.34 25.43 -0.47
C LEU A 58 -7.44 26.31 -1.05
N PRO A 59 -7.15 27.06 -2.13
CA PRO A 59 -8.13 27.93 -2.74
C PRO A 59 -9.28 27.11 -3.34
N SER A 60 -10.50 27.66 -3.27
CA SER A 60 -11.66 27.08 -3.94
C SER A 60 -11.63 27.42 -5.43
N VAL A 61 -10.93 26.60 -6.21
CA VAL A 61 -10.77 26.76 -7.67
C VAL A 61 -11.28 25.53 -8.41
N ARG A 62 -11.73 25.72 -9.65
CA ARG A 62 -12.11 24.64 -10.57
C ARG A 62 -11.29 24.72 -11.85
N TYR A 63 -10.91 23.59 -12.41
CA TYR A 63 -9.99 23.49 -13.56
C TYR A 63 -10.64 22.92 -14.83
N SER A 64 -11.98 22.96 -14.96
CA SER A 64 -12.71 22.65 -16.20
C SER A 64 -12.42 21.26 -16.77
N GLY A 65 -12.31 20.25 -15.91
CA GLY A 65 -11.99 18.88 -16.28
C GLY A 65 -10.52 18.66 -16.67
N LYS A 66 -9.59 19.52 -16.21
CA LYS A 66 -8.17 19.34 -16.51
C LYS A 66 -7.70 17.97 -16.01
N LYS A 67 -7.01 17.24 -16.88
CA LYS A 67 -6.32 16.01 -16.51
C LYS A 67 -5.00 16.32 -15.81
N ILE A 68 -4.75 15.62 -14.70
CA ILE A 68 -3.49 15.61 -13.97
C ILE A 68 -2.92 14.19 -14.05
N THR A 69 -1.83 14.03 -14.79
CA THR A 69 -1.27 12.71 -15.10
C THR A 69 -0.09 12.41 -14.19
N PHE A 70 -0.22 11.35 -13.38
CA PHE A 70 0.81 10.80 -12.52
C PHE A 70 1.61 9.73 -13.27
N LEU A 71 2.94 9.82 -13.27
CA LEU A 71 3.81 8.70 -13.60
C LEU A 71 4.12 7.94 -12.31
N GLU A 72 3.54 6.76 -12.15
CA GLU A 72 3.71 5.95 -10.95
C GLU A 72 4.44 4.63 -11.21
N ARG A 73 5.09 4.14 -10.16
CA ARG A 73 5.74 2.83 -10.19
C ARG A 73 4.71 1.70 -10.14
N GLU A 74 4.83 0.78 -11.10
CA GLU A 74 4.17 -0.52 -11.09
C GLU A 74 5.03 -1.57 -10.39
N ILE A 75 4.38 -2.53 -9.72
CA ILE A 75 5.04 -3.73 -9.19
C ILE A 75 5.16 -4.75 -10.31
N GLU A 76 6.33 -5.38 -10.44
CA GLU A 76 6.52 -6.51 -11.33
C GLU A 76 5.48 -7.62 -11.08
N PRO A 77 4.78 -8.08 -12.13
CA PRO A 77 3.86 -9.22 -12.02
C PRO A 77 4.55 -10.45 -11.43
N GLY A 78 3.98 -11.03 -10.38
CA GLY A 78 4.51 -12.22 -9.70
C GLY A 78 5.49 -11.92 -8.56
N ASN A 79 5.81 -10.65 -8.29
CA ASN A 79 6.53 -10.28 -7.09
C ASN A 79 5.57 -10.28 -5.88
N ASN A 80 5.51 -11.41 -5.15
CA ASN A 80 4.62 -11.65 -4.01
C ASN A 80 4.95 -10.85 -2.73
N VAL A 81 5.80 -9.83 -2.81
CA VAL A 81 5.96 -8.92 -1.68
C VAL A 81 4.66 -8.12 -1.66
N ASN A 82 3.80 -8.39 -0.66
CA ASN A 82 2.52 -7.71 -0.40
C ASN A 82 2.75 -6.24 -0.03
N VAL A 83 3.37 -5.49 -0.93
CA VAL A 83 3.60 -4.07 -0.80
C VAL A 83 2.49 -3.43 -1.60
N PHE A 84 1.51 -2.87 -0.91
CA PHE A 84 0.41 -2.17 -1.55
C PHE A 84 0.96 -0.87 -2.15
N PHE A 85 1.27 -0.90 -3.45
CA PHE A 85 1.60 0.29 -4.24
C PHE A 85 0.37 0.71 -5.03
N ASN A 86 -0.63 1.23 -4.31
CA ASN A 86 -1.88 1.76 -4.86
C ASN A 86 -2.07 3.21 -4.39
N GLU A 87 -0.99 4.00 -4.32
CA GLU A 87 -1.08 5.36 -3.76
C GLU A 87 -1.90 6.29 -4.65
N ILE A 88 -1.84 6.16 -5.98
CA ILE A 88 -2.60 7.00 -6.92
C ILE A 88 -3.71 6.21 -7.60
N TYR A 89 -3.40 5.06 -8.18
CA TYR A 89 -4.41 4.19 -8.79
C TYR A 89 -5.25 3.46 -7.74
N GLY A 90 -6.56 3.58 -7.83
CA GLY A 90 -7.53 2.84 -7.02
C GLY A 90 -8.79 2.56 -7.81
N GLU A 91 -9.39 1.41 -7.55
CA GLU A 91 -10.63 0.95 -8.16
C GLU A 91 -11.64 0.55 -7.08
N ASN A 92 -12.93 0.67 -7.41
CA ASN A 92 -14.01 0.18 -6.56
C ASN A 92 -14.11 -1.35 -6.66
N SER A 93 -13.19 -2.06 -6.02
CA SER A 93 -13.01 -3.52 -6.10
C SER A 93 -13.40 -4.27 -4.83
N GLY A 94 -13.85 -3.55 -3.79
CA GLY A 94 -14.17 -4.13 -2.48
C GLY A 94 -12.97 -4.29 -1.55
N GLU A 95 -11.75 -4.04 -2.04
CA GLU A 95 -10.54 -3.95 -1.24
C GLU A 95 -10.49 -2.58 -0.54
N THR A 96 -10.28 -2.58 0.78
CA THR A 96 -10.45 -1.38 1.62
C THR A 96 -9.55 -0.23 1.19
N ILE A 97 -8.28 -0.50 0.88
CA ILE A 97 -7.31 0.53 0.50
C ILE A 97 -7.62 1.05 -0.90
N SER A 98 -7.79 0.17 -1.88
CA SER A 98 -8.17 0.53 -3.26
C SER A 98 -9.44 1.38 -3.30
N ASN A 99 -10.48 1.01 -2.55
CA ASN A 99 -11.72 1.77 -2.45
C ASN A 99 -11.50 3.17 -1.83
N ALA A 100 -10.64 3.28 -0.79
CA ALA A 100 -10.32 4.55 -0.17
C ALA A 100 -9.58 5.49 -1.13
N VAL A 101 -8.63 4.96 -1.92
CA VAL A 101 -7.89 5.69 -2.96
C VAL A 101 -8.83 6.15 -4.07
N TYR A 102 -9.70 5.25 -4.54
CA TYR A 102 -10.74 5.57 -5.53
C TYR A 102 -11.64 6.72 -5.05
N ARG A 103 -12.14 6.64 -3.81
CA ARG A 103 -13.01 7.66 -3.23
C ARG A 103 -12.29 8.99 -3.03
N ARG A 104 -11.05 8.98 -2.54
CA ARG A 104 -10.19 10.18 -2.46
C ARG A 104 -10.05 10.86 -3.82
N ASN A 105 -9.75 10.09 -4.87
CA ASN A 105 -9.60 10.64 -6.21
C ASN A 105 -10.90 11.26 -6.73
N LEU A 106 -12.06 10.62 -6.44
CA LEU A 106 -13.37 11.17 -6.78
C LEU A 106 -13.64 12.49 -6.04
N GLU A 107 -13.44 12.53 -4.72
CA GLU A 107 -13.66 13.73 -3.90
C GLU A 107 -12.76 14.90 -4.34
N VAL A 108 -11.49 14.65 -4.61
CA VAL A 108 -10.54 15.65 -5.12
C VAL A 108 -10.94 16.09 -6.54
N GLY A 109 -11.32 15.15 -7.40
CA GLY A 109 -11.77 15.41 -8.77
C GLY A 109 -13.02 16.28 -8.82
N GLU A 110 -14.03 15.97 -7.99
CA GLU A 110 -15.26 16.75 -7.89
C GLU A 110 -15.03 18.16 -7.32
N LYS A 111 -14.18 18.26 -6.27
CA LYS A 111 -13.84 19.54 -5.62
C LYS A 111 -13.17 20.51 -6.59
N TYR A 112 -12.17 20.04 -7.32
CA TYR A 112 -11.34 20.88 -8.19
C TYR A 112 -11.68 20.80 -9.67
N ASP A 113 -12.66 19.99 -10.07
CA ASP A 113 -13.02 19.77 -11.48
C ASP A 113 -11.83 19.26 -12.30
N ILE A 114 -11.19 18.20 -11.83
CA ILE A 114 -10.02 17.56 -12.47
C ILE A 114 -10.23 16.06 -12.64
N GLU A 115 -9.48 15.47 -13.57
CA GLU A 115 -9.33 14.03 -13.72
C GLU A 115 -7.92 13.63 -13.25
N ILE A 116 -7.83 12.68 -12.31
CA ILE A 116 -6.55 12.09 -11.91
C ILE A 116 -6.32 10.85 -12.76
N GLU A 117 -5.25 10.88 -13.56
CA GLU A 117 -4.81 9.76 -14.37
C GLU A 117 -3.52 9.17 -13.79
N SER A 118 -3.41 7.84 -13.82
CA SER A 118 -2.19 7.15 -13.47
C SER A 118 -1.63 6.37 -14.66
N ILE A 119 -0.39 6.70 -15.06
CA ILE A 119 0.42 5.94 -15.99
C ILE A 119 1.41 5.11 -15.16
N ARG A 120 1.23 3.80 -15.20
CA ARG A 120 2.02 2.83 -14.45
C ARG A 120 3.16 2.28 -15.30
N MET A 121 4.36 2.23 -14.71
CA MET A 121 5.53 1.63 -15.36
C MET A 121 6.41 0.90 -14.34
N LEU A 122 7.06 -0.18 -14.80
CA LEU A 122 8.08 -0.85 -14.00
C LEU A 122 9.21 0.13 -13.64
N ASN A 123 9.78 -0.06 -12.46
CA ASN A 123 10.71 0.88 -11.85
C ASN A 123 11.93 1.20 -12.74
N GLU A 124 12.48 0.19 -13.40
CA GLU A 124 13.61 0.27 -14.30
C GLU A 124 13.31 1.08 -15.58
N SER A 125 12.04 1.24 -15.94
CA SER A 125 11.60 1.96 -17.13
C SER A 125 11.32 3.43 -16.86
N ILE A 126 10.91 3.81 -15.64
CA ILE A 126 10.47 5.16 -15.28
C ILE A 126 11.50 6.23 -15.67
N TYR A 127 12.76 6.05 -15.28
CA TYR A 127 13.79 7.07 -15.54
C TYR A 127 13.96 7.34 -17.04
N GLN A 128 14.13 6.28 -17.83
CA GLN A 128 14.36 6.43 -19.26
C GLN A 128 13.12 6.96 -19.98
N SER A 129 11.93 6.49 -19.62
CA SER A 129 10.66 6.99 -20.16
C SER A 129 10.46 8.48 -19.87
N PHE A 130 10.74 8.92 -18.65
CA PHE A 130 10.66 10.33 -18.27
C PHE A 130 11.64 11.18 -19.11
N VAL A 131 12.92 10.79 -19.15
CA VAL A 131 13.96 11.55 -19.85
C VAL A 131 13.68 11.63 -21.35
N ASN A 132 13.16 10.56 -21.95
CA ASN A 132 12.77 10.55 -23.37
C ASN A 132 11.64 11.56 -23.64
N ALA A 133 10.55 11.52 -22.86
CA ALA A 133 9.43 12.46 -23.01
C ALA A 133 9.90 13.92 -22.84
N PHE A 134 10.69 14.18 -21.80
CA PHE A 134 11.26 15.51 -21.56
C PHE A 134 12.14 15.99 -22.72
N SER A 135 13.03 15.13 -23.22
CA SER A 135 13.94 15.46 -24.33
C SER A 135 13.21 15.68 -25.65
N ALA A 136 12.07 15.01 -25.84
CA ALA A 136 11.18 15.22 -26.98
C ALA A 136 10.32 16.49 -26.85
N GLY A 137 10.34 17.17 -25.69
CA GLY A 137 9.49 18.32 -25.41
C GLY A 137 8.03 17.95 -25.13
N GLU A 138 7.75 16.68 -24.82
CA GLU A 138 6.41 16.18 -24.53
C GLU A 138 6.05 16.43 -23.06
N GLN A 139 4.86 16.98 -22.83
CA GLN A 139 4.33 17.26 -21.49
C GLN A 139 3.35 16.16 -21.09
N ILE A 140 3.85 14.93 -20.91
CA ILE A 140 3.03 13.75 -20.61
C ILE A 140 2.67 13.67 -19.12
N TYR A 141 3.59 14.04 -18.24
CA TYR A 141 3.48 13.80 -16.80
C TYR A 141 3.47 15.12 -16.03
N ASP A 142 2.49 15.30 -15.14
CA ASP A 142 2.42 16.42 -14.21
C ASP A 142 3.12 16.10 -12.88
N VAL A 143 3.01 14.85 -12.43
CA VAL A 143 3.52 14.41 -11.11
C VAL A 143 4.26 13.08 -11.24
N LEU A 144 5.43 12.99 -10.59
CA LEU A 144 6.20 11.75 -10.49
C LEU A 144 5.95 11.09 -9.13
N HIS A 145 5.46 9.86 -9.14
CA HIS A 145 5.32 9.00 -7.96
C HIS A 145 6.16 7.72 -8.13
N ALA A 146 7.48 7.88 -8.07
CA ALA A 146 8.45 6.80 -8.26
C ALA A 146 9.18 6.45 -6.95
N ASN A 147 10.05 5.43 -6.99
CA ASN A 147 10.90 5.14 -5.84
C ASN A 147 11.86 6.31 -5.54
N GLY A 148 12.40 6.32 -4.32
CA GLY A 148 13.30 7.40 -3.87
C GLY A 148 14.53 7.56 -4.75
N THR A 149 15.18 6.47 -5.18
CA THR A 149 16.42 6.51 -5.99
C THR A 149 16.20 7.12 -7.38
N THR A 150 15.12 6.76 -8.07
CA THR A 150 14.77 7.29 -9.40
C THR A 150 14.37 8.75 -9.28
N THR A 151 13.52 9.09 -8.31
CA THR A 151 13.10 10.47 -8.04
C THR A 151 14.30 11.35 -7.73
N MET A 152 15.22 10.87 -6.91
CA MET A 152 16.46 11.54 -6.56
C MET A 152 17.35 11.78 -7.79
N SER A 153 17.51 10.76 -8.64
CA SER A 153 18.31 10.86 -9.85
C SER A 153 17.72 11.89 -10.83
N LEU A 154 16.40 11.94 -10.98
CA LEU A 154 15.75 12.95 -11.82
C LEU A 154 15.91 14.36 -11.23
N ALA A 155 15.79 14.50 -9.91
CA ALA A 155 15.98 15.76 -9.20
C ALA A 155 17.37 16.37 -9.40
N VAL A 156 18.44 15.59 -9.17
CA VAL A 156 19.83 16.10 -9.28
C VAL A 156 20.21 16.48 -10.71
N ASN A 157 19.54 15.91 -11.71
CA ASN A 157 19.72 16.26 -13.12
C ASN A 157 18.85 17.45 -13.57
N GLY A 158 18.09 18.06 -12.66
CA GLY A 158 17.31 19.27 -12.94
C GLY A 158 16.00 19.03 -13.69
N TYR A 159 15.49 17.81 -13.69
CA TYR A 159 14.23 17.46 -14.37
C TYR A 159 12.98 17.77 -13.55
N LEU A 160 13.12 17.92 -12.23
CA LEU A 160 12.00 18.15 -11.31
C LEU A 160 12.02 19.59 -10.80
N ILE A 161 10.82 20.14 -10.58
CA ILE A 161 10.68 21.45 -9.96
C ILE A 161 11.01 21.38 -8.47
N ASP A 162 11.50 22.48 -7.92
CA ASP A 162 11.64 22.63 -6.48
C ASP A 162 10.26 22.84 -5.85
N MET A 163 9.79 21.88 -5.06
CA MET A 163 8.49 21.93 -4.40
C MET A 163 8.38 23.09 -3.40
N ASN A 164 9.50 23.62 -2.91
CA ASN A 164 9.52 24.83 -2.07
C ASN A 164 8.95 26.06 -2.82
N THR A 165 8.88 26.02 -4.15
CA THR A 165 8.29 27.08 -4.98
C THR A 165 6.78 26.99 -5.12
N LEU A 166 6.17 25.88 -4.67
CA LEU A 166 4.72 25.68 -4.73
C LEU A 166 4.04 26.43 -3.58
N PRO A 167 3.10 27.37 -3.86
CA PRO A 167 2.61 28.31 -2.85
C PRO A 167 1.73 27.68 -1.76
N TYR A 168 1.24 26.46 -1.99
CA TYR A 168 0.29 25.80 -1.10
C TYR A 168 0.86 24.53 -0.42
N VAL A 169 2.16 24.28 -0.57
CA VAL A 169 2.83 23.18 0.14
C VAL A 169 3.30 23.69 1.49
N ASN A 170 2.63 23.26 2.55
CA ASN A 170 3.00 23.55 3.93
C ASN A 170 3.56 22.31 4.61
N TYR A 171 4.88 22.21 4.78
CA TYR A 171 5.54 21.05 5.39
C TYR A 171 5.35 20.95 6.92
N ASP A 172 4.85 22.00 7.57
CA ASP A 172 4.53 21.98 9.01
C ASP A 172 3.19 21.29 9.31
N ALA A 173 2.41 20.99 8.27
CA ALA A 173 1.15 20.29 8.42
C ALA A 173 1.39 18.82 8.84
N PRO A 174 0.53 18.25 9.71
CA PRO A 174 0.80 16.97 10.37
C PRO A 174 0.77 15.75 9.44
N TRP A 175 0.18 15.89 8.25
CA TRP A 175 0.17 14.82 7.25
C TRP A 175 1.49 14.68 6.50
N TRP A 176 2.47 15.57 6.72
CA TRP A 176 3.82 15.42 6.19
C TRP A 176 4.77 14.80 7.21
N MET A 177 5.73 14.03 6.71
CA MET A 177 6.83 13.54 7.53
C MET A 177 7.88 14.65 7.68
N GLY A 178 7.65 15.60 8.59
CA GLY A 178 8.47 16.83 8.74
C GLY A 178 9.98 16.59 8.82
N MET A 179 10.43 15.58 9.58
CA MET A 179 11.86 15.21 9.65
C MET A 179 12.44 14.82 8.28
N VAL A 180 11.67 14.08 7.48
CA VAL A 180 12.10 13.71 6.12
C VAL A 180 12.18 14.95 5.26
N MET A 181 11.18 15.83 5.32
CA MET A 181 11.13 17.06 4.52
C MET A 181 12.25 18.05 4.85
N GLU A 182 12.68 18.10 6.12
CA GLU A 182 13.82 18.92 6.56
C GLU A 182 15.16 18.36 6.07
N THR A 183 15.31 17.04 6.11
CA THR A 183 16.60 16.36 5.86
C THR A 183 16.80 15.92 4.41
N SER A 184 15.75 15.87 3.60
CA SER A 184 15.80 15.44 2.19
C SER A 184 16.19 16.55 1.22
N SER A 185 16.37 17.78 1.70
CA SER A 185 16.74 18.92 0.88
C SER A 185 18.11 18.75 0.23
N ILE A 186 18.19 19.02 -1.07
CA ILE A 186 19.46 19.02 -1.82
C ILE A 186 19.71 20.41 -2.34
N SER A 187 20.84 20.99 -1.91
CA SER A 187 21.21 22.36 -2.24
C SER A 187 20.10 23.36 -1.92
N GLY A 188 19.35 23.12 -0.82
CA GLY A 188 18.23 23.96 -0.38
C GLY A 188 16.91 23.75 -1.12
N LYS A 189 16.81 22.72 -1.97
CA LYS A 189 15.61 22.41 -2.77
C LYS A 189 14.98 21.09 -2.34
N ASN A 190 13.66 21.02 -2.31
CA ASN A 190 12.91 19.79 -2.07
C ASN A 190 12.29 19.31 -3.38
N ALA A 191 12.79 18.20 -3.92
CA ALA A 191 12.30 17.65 -5.18
C ALA A 191 11.25 16.55 -5.02
N PHE A 192 10.98 16.15 -3.78
CA PHE A 192 9.95 15.16 -3.44
C PHE A 192 9.38 15.44 -2.06
N ALA A 193 8.22 14.87 -1.77
CA ALA A 193 7.59 14.93 -0.47
C ALA A 193 7.10 13.55 -0.02
N ILE A 194 7.16 13.29 1.28
CA ILE A 194 6.66 12.05 1.90
C ILE A 194 5.72 12.45 3.05
N GLY A 195 4.56 11.80 3.08
CA GLY A 195 3.50 12.05 4.05
C GLY A 195 2.53 10.88 4.11
N ASP A 196 1.36 11.10 4.70
CA ASP A 196 0.35 10.07 4.94
C ASP A 196 -0.19 9.40 3.67
N THR A 197 -0.02 10.05 2.51
CA THR A 197 -0.36 9.46 1.20
C THR A 197 0.62 8.37 0.76
N ASN A 198 1.80 8.27 1.37
CA ASN A 198 2.79 7.24 1.06
C ASN A 198 2.47 5.93 1.78
N LEU A 199 1.59 5.14 1.19
CA LEU A 199 1.17 3.85 1.74
C LEU A 199 2.32 2.85 1.86
N HIS A 200 3.32 2.94 0.98
CA HIS A 200 4.55 2.16 1.06
C HIS A 200 5.24 2.25 2.42
N SER A 201 5.31 3.44 3.04
CA SER A 201 5.97 3.63 4.35
C SER A 201 5.31 2.81 5.47
N PHE A 202 4.01 2.52 5.36
CA PHE A 202 3.29 1.68 6.33
C PHE A 202 3.44 0.19 6.05
N THR A 203 3.60 -0.20 4.78
CA THR A 203 3.60 -1.61 4.35
C THR A 203 5.01 -2.20 4.24
N ALA A 204 6.05 -1.37 4.18
CA ALA A 204 7.44 -1.78 4.00
C ALA A 204 8.26 -1.85 5.30
N VAL A 205 7.62 -1.79 6.47
CA VAL A 205 8.31 -1.90 7.76
C VAL A 205 8.81 -3.34 7.96
N SER A 206 10.12 -3.52 7.90
CA SER A 206 10.76 -4.81 8.19
C SER A 206 10.95 -4.97 9.69
N ALA A 207 10.53 -6.12 10.23
CA ALA A 207 10.78 -6.50 11.61
C ALA A 207 11.76 -7.68 11.67
N VAL A 208 12.73 -7.59 12.59
CA VAL A 208 13.64 -8.71 12.86
C VAL A 208 13.05 -9.57 13.98
N TYR A 209 12.81 -10.84 13.68
CA TYR A 209 12.40 -11.84 14.66
C TYR A 209 13.59 -12.72 15.03
N PHE A 210 13.76 -13.02 16.32
CA PHE A 210 14.78 -13.95 16.78
C PHE A 210 14.25 -14.85 17.90
N ASN A 211 14.79 -16.05 18.00
CA ASN A 211 14.47 -16.97 19.07
C ASN A 211 15.31 -16.63 20.32
N LYS A 212 14.64 -16.14 21.37
CA LYS A 212 15.27 -15.76 22.64
C LYS A 212 16.04 -16.89 23.32
N ALA A 213 15.63 -18.16 23.13
CA ALA A 213 16.32 -19.32 23.69
C ALA A 213 17.64 -19.59 22.95
N LEU A 214 17.60 -19.67 21.62
CA LEU A 214 18.81 -19.87 20.80
C LEU A 214 19.83 -18.75 21.00
N VAL A 215 19.37 -17.50 21.12
CA VAL A 215 20.26 -16.36 21.39
C VAL A 215 20.94 -16.48 22.76
N ARG A 216 20.27 -17.05 23.76
CA ARG A 216 20.85 -17.29 25.09
C ARG A 216 21.85 -18.45 25.09
N ASP A 217 21.59 -19.47 24.28
CA ASP A 217 22.37 -20.70 24.24
C ASP A 217 23.63 -20.57 23.37
N LEU A 218 23.57 -19.78 22.28
CA LEU A 218 24.66 -19.62 21.32
C LEU A 218 25.59 -18.44 21.62
N PHE A 219 25.13 -17.45 22.38
CA PHE A 219 25.92 -16.28 22.73
C PHE A 219 26.08 -16.16 24.24
N PHE A 220 27.31 -15.96 24.71
CA PHE A 220 27.56 -15.67 26.11
C PHE A 220 26.86 -14.37 26.50
N ALA A 221 26.16 -14.39 27.64
CA ALA A 221 25.30 -13.30 28.11
C ALA A 221 25.97 -11.90 28.14
N SER A 222 27.31 -11.83 28.13
CA SER A 222 28.08 -10.59 28.11
C SER A 222 27.95 -9.78 26.81
N GLU A 223 27.75 -10.41 25.65
CA GLU A 223 27.74 -9.70 24.36
C GLU A 223 26.35 -9.20 23.94
N ILE A 224 25.28 -9.84 24.44
CA ILE A 224 23.90 -9.57 24.02
C ILE A 224 23.08 -8.77 25.05
N SER A 225 23.53 -8.71 26.30
CA SER A 225 22.82 -7.98 27.36
C SER A 225 22.56 -6.50 27.05
N PRO A 226 23.48 -5.72 26.43
CA PRO A 226 23.22 -4.31 26.13
C PRO A 226 22.11 -4.13 25.08
N LEU A 227 22.09 -4.99 24.04
CA LEU A 227 21.08 -4.95 22.99
C LEU A 227 19.69 -5.30 23.55
N LEU A 228 19.58 -6.35 24.35
CA LEU A 228 18.27 -6.77 24.89
C LEU A 228 17.68 -5.78 25.90
N GLN A 229 18.50 -5.05 26.65
CA GLN A 229 18.02 -4.06 27.62
C GLN A 229 17.41 -2.81 26.97
N ASN A 230 17.94 -2.40 25.81
CA ASN A 230 17.43 -1.25 25.06
C ASN A 230 16.14 -1.56 24.28
N PHE A 231 15.97 -2.79 23.79
CA PHE A 231 14.79 -3.18 23.01
C PHE A 231 13.62 -3.68 23.87
N PHE A 232 13.85 -4.11 25.11
CA PHE A 232 12.80 -4.61 25.99
C PHE A 232 13.02 -4.08 27.42
N PRO A 233 12.58 -2.84 27.72
CA PRO A 233 12.55 -2.37 29.10
C PRO A 233 11.70 -3.36 29.91
N ARG A 234 12.28 -3.89 31.01
CA ARG A 234 11.54 -4.79 31.91
C ARG A 234 10.39 -4.00 32.53
N HIS A 235 9.19 -4.14 31.97
CA HIS A 235 7.98 -3.78 32.70
C HIS A 235 7.87 -4.72 33.91
N ARG A 236 7.89 -4.13 35.10
CA ARG A 236 7.64 -4.83 36.37
C ARG A 236 6.17 -5.13 36.54
#